data_AF-A0A8S0H178-F1
#
_entry.id   AF-A0A8S0H178-F1
#
_cell.length_a   1.000
_cell.length_b   1.000
_cell.length_c   1.000
_cell.angle_alpha   90.00
_cell.angle_beta   90.00
_cell.angle_gamma   90.00
#
_symmetry.space_group_name_H-M   'P 1'
#
loop_
_entity.id
_entity.type
_entity.pdbx_description
1 polymer ?
#
loop_
_entity_poly.entity_id
_entity_poly.type
_entity_poly.pdbx_seq_one_letter_code
_entity_poly.pdbx_strand_id
1 'polypeptide(L)' 'MHIAPSAVSRQIALLEESVGVALFERRPRGMQLTAAGEALAEHARRTWLEQENILAELRGEGYPGPR' A
#
# COMPACT_ATOMS: atom_id res chain seq x y z
N MET A 1 -14.29 3.27 9.78
CA MET A 1 -13.17 2.54 10.42
C MET A 1 -12.29 3.58 11.13
N HIS A 2 -12.36 3.69 12.46
CA HIS A 2 -11.53 4.64 13.23
C HIS A 2 -10.19 3.99 13.57
N ILE A 3 -9.25 3.95 12.63
CA ILE A 3 -7.87 3.60 12.97
C ILE A 3 -7.25 4.82 13.65
N ALA A 4 -6.72 4.62 14.86
CA ALA A 4 -6.00 5.69 15.55
C ALA A 4 -4.77 6.11 14.69
N PRO A 5 -4.54 7.41 14.45
CA PRO A 5 -3.39 7.88 13.65
C PRO A 5 -2.03 7.36 14.16
N SER A 6 -1.93 7.10 15.47
CA SER A 6 -0.77 6.51 16.11
C SER A 6 -0.52 5.05 15.70
N ALA A 7 -1.59 4.28 15.48
CA ALA A 7 -1.47 2.88 15.04
C ALA A 7 -0.94 2.79 13.61
N VAL A 8 -1.44 3.66 12.70
CA VAL A 8 -0.93 3.74 11.32
C VAL A 8 0.54 4.16 11.31
N SER A 9 0.89 5.19 12.09
CA SER A 9 2.27 5.66 12.16
C SER A 9 3.23 4.57 12.68
N ARG A 10 2.79 3.76 13.65
CA ARG A 10 3.57 2.63 14.15
C ARG A 10 3.74 1.54 13.08
N GLN A 11 2.70 1.21 12.34
CA GLN A 11 2.80 0.23 11.25
C GLN A 11 3.74 0.68 10.14
N ILE A 12 3.71 1.97 9.78
CA ILE A 12 4.66 2.54 8.83
C ILE A 12 6.09 2.41 9.35
N ALA A 13 6.34 2.76 10.61
CA ALA A 13 7.68 2.66 11.20
C ALA A 13 8.22 1.21 11.19
N LEU A 14 7.37 0.22 11.52
CA LEU A 14 7.75 -1.20 11.46
C LEU A 14 8.05 -1.65 10.02
N LEU A 15 7.29 -1.16 9.05
CA LEU A 15 7.51 -1.46 7.65
C LEU A 15 8.86 -0.87 7.19
N GLU A 16 9.11 0.41 7.47
CA GLU A 16 10.39 1.09 7.18
C GLU A 16 11.58 0.36 7.82
N GLU A 17 11.44 -0.13 9.05
CA GLU A 17 12.44 -0.95 9.73
C GLU A 17 12.70 -2.27 8.97
N SER A 18 11.64 -2.96 8.55
CA SER A 18 11.77 -4.24 7.82
C SER A 18 12.40 -4.11 6.43
N VAL A 19 12.14 -3.00 5.72
CA VAL A 19 12.74 -2.76 4.39
C VAL A 19 14.08 -2.03 4.47
N GLY A 20 14.43 -1.48 5.64
CA GLY A 20 15.68 -0.76 5.88
C GLY A 20 15.78 0.60 5.19
N VAL A 21 14.67 1.14 4.69
CA VAL A 21 14.60 2.43 3.99
C VAL A 21 13.38 3.24 4.43
N ALA A 22 13.54 4.57 4.51
CA ALA A 22 12.41 5.45 4.79
C ALA A 22 11.46 5.49 3.59
N LEU A 23 10.18 5.23 3.85
CA LEU A 23 9.10 5.23 2.87
C LEU A 23 8.34 6.56 2.90
N PHE A 24 8.37 7.26 4.03
CA PHE A 24 7.78 8.58 4.18
C PHE A 24 8.77 9.61 4.72
N GLU A 25 8.53 10.86 4.36
CA GLU A 25 9.28 12.01 4.85
C GLU A 25 8.33 13.08 5.39
N ARG A 26 8.76 13.77 6.45
CA ARG A 26 8.05 14.92 7.01
C ARG A 26 8.32 16.16 6.16
N ARG A 27 7.26 16.79 5.68
CA ARG A 27 7.26 18.07 4.98
C ARG A 27 6.46 19.10 5.77
N PRO A 28 6.65 20.42 5.54
CA PRO A 28 5.92 21.47 6.25
C PRO A 28 4.39 21.37 6.15
N ARG A 29 3.87 20.68 5.12
CA ARG A 29 2.44 20.50 4.85
C ARG A 29 1.93 19.08 5.16
N GLY A 30 2.72 18.24 5.82
CA GLY A 30 2.32 16.87 6.17
C GLY A 30 3.38 15.83 5.86
N MET A 31 2.94 14.61 5.54
CA MET A 31 3.82 13.50 5.16
C MET A 31 3.75 13.31 3.64
N GLN A 32 4.89 12.98 3.03
CA GLN A 32 4.98 12.62 1.62
C GLN A 32 5.74 11.30 1.46
N LEU A 33 5.43 10.53 0.43
CA LEU A 33 6.22 9.35 0.08
C LEU A 33 7.61 9.77 -0.38
N THR A 34 8.61 8.97 -0.03
CA THR A 34 9.93 9.00 -0.68
C THR A 34 9.85 8.26 -2.01
N ALA A 35 10.91 8.30 -2.84
CA ALA A 35 10.97 7.49 -4.06
C ALA A 35 10.80 5.98 -3.78
N ALA A 36 11.34 5.48 -2.66
CA ALA A 36 11.14 4.10 -2.22
C ALA A 36 9.68 3.85 -1.80
N GLY A 37 9.06 4.81 -1.11
CA GLY A 37 7.64 4.79 -0.77
C GLY A 37 6.72 4.74 -2.00
N GLU A 38 7.02 5.53 -3.03
CA GLU A 38 6.27 5.54 -4.29
C GLU A 38 6.38 4.19 -5.02
N ALA A 39 7.59 3.63 -5.12
CA ALA A 39 7.82 2.33 -5.73
C ALA A 39 7.05 1.21 -4.99
N LEU A 40 7.09 1.21 -3.65
CA LEU A 40 6.35 0.25 -2.85
C LEU A 40 4.84 0.41 -3.02
N ALA A 41 4.33 1.64 -3.02
CA ALA A 41 2.91 1.92 -3.18
C ALA A 41 2.38 1.46 -4.56
N GLU A 42 3.17 1.64 -5.62
CA GLU A 42 2.84 1.13 -6.95
C GLU A 42 2.77 -0.40 -6.95
N HIS A 43 3.77 -1.08 -6.38
CA HIS A 43 3.78 -2.54 -6.30
C HIS A 43 2.60 -3.06 -5.46
N ALA A 44 2.35 -2.48 -4.28
CA ALA A 44 1.25 -2.86 -3.40
C ALA A 44 -0.12 -2.72 -4.09
N ARG A 45 -0.34 -1.64 -4.84
CA ARG A 45 -1.58 -1.45 -5.62
C ARG A 45 -1.77 -2.52 -6.70
N ARG A 46 -0.70 -2.87 -7.43
CA ARG A 46 -0.76 -3.92 -8.46
C ARG A 46 -1.09 -5.27 -7.86
N THR A 47 -0.38 -5.66 -6.81
CA THR A 47 -0.60 -6.94 -6.12
C THR A 47 -1.99 -7.00 -5.48
N TRP A 48 -2.50 -5.89 -4.96
CA TRP A 48 -3.87 -5.82 -4.44
C TRP A 48 -4.90 -6.08 -5.54
N LEU A 49 -4.79 -5.39 -6.68
CA LEU A 49 -5.69 -5.58 -7.81
C LEU A 49 -5.63 -7.01 -8.33
N GLU A 50 -4.43 -7.58 -8.46
CA GLU A 50 -4.26 -8.97 -8.89
C GLU A 50 -4.95 -9.96 -7.94
N GLN A 51 -4.81 -9.76 -6.62
CA GLN A 51 -5.54 -10.56 -5.64
C GLN A 51 -7.06 -10.42 -5.77
N GLU A 52 -7.57 -9.20 -5.96
CA GLU A 52 -9.00 -8.98 -6.18
C GLU A 52 -9.51 -9.72 -7.42
N ASN A 53 -8.73 -9.70 -8.51
CA ASN A 53 -9.05 -10.42 -9.74
C ASN A 53 -9.12 -11.93 -9.53
N ILE A 54 -8.08 -12.51 -8.88
CA ILE A 54 -8.03 -13.95 -8.57
C ILE A 54 -9.23 -14.35 -7.70
N LEU A 55 -9.54 -13.55 -6.68
CA LEU A 55 -10.68 -13.82 -5.81
C LEU A 55 -12.02 -13.73 -6.54
N ALA A 56 -12.17 -12.81 -7.50
CA ALA A 56 -13.36 -12.72 -8.35
C ALA A 56 -13.49 -13.94 -9.28
N GLU A 57 -12.39 -14.36 -9.91
CA GLU A 57 -12.34 -15.57 -10.74
C GLU A 57 -12.75 -16.82 -9.94
N LEU A 58 -12.20 -16.99 -8.73
CA LEU A 58 -12.52 -18.13 -7.85
C LEU A 58 -13.99 -18.14 -7.40
N ARG A 59 -14.64 -16.98 -7.27
CA ARG A 59 -16.07 -16.89 -6.96
C ARG A 59 -16.98 -17.15 -8.18
N GLY A 60 -16.42 -17.33 -9.38
CA GLY A 60 -17.20 -17.48 -10.61
C GLY A 60 -17.84 -16.18 -11.09
N GLU A 61 -17.43 -15.05 -10.51
CA GLU A 61 -17.80 -13.70 -10.93
C GLU A 61 -16.86 -13.32 -12.08
N GLY A 62 -17.18 -13.78 -13.30
CA GLY A 62 -16.30 -13.61 -14.48
C GLY A 62 -15.64 -12.23 -14.56
N TYR A 63 -14.31 -12.22 -14.59
CA TYR A 63 -13.49 -11.00 -14.57
C TYR A 63 -13.55 -10.26 -15.92
N PRO A 64 -14.10 -9.03 -16.00
CA PRO A 64 -13.88 -8.17 -17.15
C PRO A 64 -12.50 -7.54 -17.00
N GLY A 65 -11.46 -8.22 -17.49
CA GLY A 65 -10.09 -7.73 -17.40
C GLY A 65 -9.86 -6.37 -18.06
N PRO A 66 -8.77 -5.66 -17.70
CA PRO A 66 -8.50 -4.32 -18.19
C PRO A 66 -8.19 -4.41 -19.69
N ARG A 67 -8.93 -3.62 -20.48
CA ARG A 67 -8.58 -3.31 -21.87
C ARG A 67 -7.45 -2.29 -21.92
#